data_AF-A0A845D7X5-F1
#
_entry.id   AF-A0A845D7X5-F1
#
_cell.length_a   1.000
_cell.length_b   1.000
_cell.length_c   1.000
_cell.angle_alpha   90.00
_cell.angle_beta   90.00
_cell.angle_gamma   90.00
#
_symmetry.space_group_name_H-M   'P 1'
#
loop_
_entity.id
_entity.type
_entity.pdbx_description
1 polymer ?
#
loop_
_entity_poly.entity_id
_entity_poly.type
_entity_poly.pdbx_seq_one_letter_code
_entity_poly.pdbx_strand_id
1 'polypeptide(L)'
;PLAPSVPEVSPQKRLAPLRKVFKDYPLVEVDDQEIKRRGVSYTIDTIKAIEKEGVSNKELFLIIGLDQLEQFDKWKDYKTLLKKVHLIVCSREGYEWSSSFLPSVLRKDIVSKEAEGHRDREVFFQENLFQTSRIKYKAHLKTGKNIYYLALNNMDIASSQIRQRVQQGFSIAHLVPPAIHQWIRKNKLYEGFSSPKKSQDIPVLIKFCINTLLDKKAQKIKTFDLRGSSSLPFDFTLVVSGLNTRHTKIMADFLRRQVKKEFSIFTQQMEGQENGEWIVLDYGALVVHIFYDYTREYYRLEDLWKEAIVQDFLV
;
A
#
# COMPACT_ATOMS: atom_id res chain seq x y z
N PRO A 1 2.94 6.81 -19.63
CA PRO A 1 2.12 8.05 -19.47
C PRO A 1 1.78 8.27 -17.99
N LEU A 2 2.03 9.46 -17.45
CA LEU A 2 1.54 9.83 -16.13
C LEU A 2 0.04 9.53 -16.07
N ALA A 3 -0.42 8.82 -15.04
CA ALA A 3 -1.85 8.68 -14.78
C ALA A 3 -2.51 10.07 -14.84
N PRO A 4 -3.74 10.18 -15.38
CA PRO A 4 -4.40 11.47 -15.55
C PRO A 4 -4.29 12.27 -14.25
N SER A 5 -3.84 13.53 -14.38
CA SER A 5 -3.59 14.41 -13.25
C SER A 5 -4.82 14.43 -12.35
N VAL A 6 -4.66 14.04 -11.09
CA VAL A 6 -5.65 14.37 -10.08
C VAL A 6 -5.72 15.91 -10.08
N PRO A 7 -6.88 16.52 -10.37
CA PRO A 7 -6.99 17.97 -10.67
C PRO A 7 -6.33 18.87 -9.62
N GLU A 8 -6.27 18.43 -8.37
CA GLU A 8 -5.78 19.22 -7.23
C GLU A 8 -4.26 19.27 -7.07
N VAL A 9 -3.50 18.30 -7.62
CA VAL A 9 -2.07 18.17 -7.34
C VAL A 9 -1.24 18.20 -8.62
N SER A 10 -0.72 19.39 -8.92
CA SER A 10 0.24 19.58 -10.01
C SER A 10 1.53 18.76 -9.78
N PRO A 11 2.23 18.33 -10.85
CA PRO A 11 3.52 17.67 -10.72
C PRO A 11 4.52 18.46 -9.84
N GLN A 12 4.50 19.79 -9.95
CA GLN A 12 5.37 20.68 -9.16
C GLN A 12 5.06 20.60 -7.67
N LYS A 13 3.78 20.53 -7.28
CA LYS A 13 3.38 20.37 -5.87
C LYS A 13 3.89 19.05 -5.27
N ARG A 14 4.04 17.99 -6.07
CA ARG A 14 4.54 16.68 -5.60
C ARG A 14 6.04 16.68 -5.29
N LEU A 15 6.84 17.57 -5.88
CA LEU A 15 8.30 17.55 -5.73
C LEU A 15 8.79 17.94 -4.33
N ALA A 16 8.22 18.99 -3.75
CA ALA A 16 8.64 19.51 -2.46
C ALA A 16 8.58 18.47 -1.32
N PRO A 17 7.46 17.74 -1.10
CA PRO A 17 7.41 16.71 -0.06
C PRO A 17 8.34 15.53 -0.36
N LEU A 18 8.51 15.13 -1.62
CA LEU A 18 9.42 14.05 -2.00
C LEU A 18 10.87 14.39 -1.69
N ARG A 19 11.33 15.60 -2.05
CA ARG A 19 12.68 16.08 -1.70
C ARG A 19 12.91 16.10 -0.19
N LYS A 20 11.89 16.45 0.59
CA LYS A 20 11.99 16.43 2.05
C LYS A 20 12.13 15.00 2.59
N VAL A 21 11.35 14.05 2.08
CA VAL A 21 11.41 12.64 2.49
C VAL A 21 12.75 12.01 2.13
N PHE A 22 13.22 12.22 0.90
CA PHE A 22 14.43 11.56 0.42
C PHE A 22 15.73 12.24 0.84
N LYS A 23 15.67 13.41 1.49
CA LYS A 23 16.87 14.08 2.04
C LYS A 23 17.63 13.20 3.02
N ASP A 24 16.93 12.34 3.76
CA ASP A 24 17.51 11.45 4.76
C ASP A 24 18.00 10.11 4.17
N TYR A 25 17.89 9.93 2.85
CA TYR A 25 18.29 8.71 2.14
C TYR A 25 19.49 9.01 1.21
N PRO A 26 20.74 8.76 1.65
CA PRO A 26 21.94 9.23 0.94
C PRO A 26 22.15 8.60 -0.45
N LEU A 27 21.45 7.50 -0.76
CA LEU A 27 21.50 6.81 -2.04
C LEU A 27 20.35 7.17 -2.98
N VAL A 28 19.48 8.11 -2.60
CA VAL A 28 18.29 8.47 -3.38
C VAL A 28 18.30 9.94 -3.74
N GLU A 29 18.14 10.24 -5.02
CA GLU A 29 17.99 11.59 -5.55
C GLU A 29 16.62 11.75 -6.22
N VAL A 30 16.02 12.93 -6.07
CA VAL A 30 14.75 13.28 -6.74
C VAL A 30 15.05 14.09 -7.99
N ASP A 31 15.01 13.42 -9.14
CA ASP A 31 15.14 14.02 -10.46
C ASP A 31 13.81 14.66 -10.94
N ASP A 32 13.85 15.94 -11.31
CA ASP A 32 12.71 16.72 -11.77
C ASP A 32 12.72 17.02 -13.28
N GLN A 33 13.62 16.40 -14.05
CA GLN A 33 13.79 16.67 -15.49
C GLN A 33 12.50 16.46 -16.30
N GLU A 34 11.70 15.44 -15.98
CA GLU A 34 10.46 15.15 -16.70
C GLU A 34 9.38 16.21 -16.44
N ILE A 35 9.39 16.80 -15.25
CA ILE A 35 8.49 17.89 -14.88
C ILE A 35 8.93 19.19 -15.55
N LYS A 36 10.24 19.45 -15.61
CA LYS A 36 10.85 20.60 -16.29
C LYS A 36 10.62 20.56 -17.80
N ARG A 37 10.66 19.37 -18.41
CA ARG A 37 10.45 19.18 -19.87
C ARG A 37 9.08 19.64 -20.35
N ARG A 38 8.06 19.59 -19.47
CA ARG A 38 6.64 19.85 -19.76
C ARG A 38 6.05 18.90 -20.80
N GLY A 39 4.73 18.74 -20.80
CA GLY A 39 4.05 17.82 -21.72
C GLY A 39 4.32 16.34 -21.43
N VAL A 40 4.13 15.50 -22.44
CA VAL A 40 4.35 14.05 -22.32
C VAL A 40 5.84 13.74 -22.37
N SER A 41 6.37 13.17 -21.28
CA SER A 41 7.71 12.58 -21.27
C SER A 41 7.65 11.09 -21.58
N TYR A 42 8.61 10.62 -22.39
CA TYR A 42 8.81 9.21 -22.65
C TYR A 42 10.09 8.74 -21.97
N THR A 43 10.06 7.55 -21.38
CA THR A 43 11.17 6.97 -20.62
C THR A 43 12.47 6.93 -21.43
N ILE A 44 12.41 6.63 -22.72
CA ILE A 44 13.59 6.63 -23.60
C ILE A 44 14.26 8.01 -23.71
N ASP A 45 13.47 9.09 -23.69
CA ASP A 45 13.99 10.45 -23.78
C ASP A 45 14.63 10.86 -22.44
N THR A 46 14.10 10.38 -21.32
CA THR A 46 14.68 10.53 -19.97
C THR A 46 16.00 9.77 -19.84
N ILE A 47 16.07 8.51 -20.28
CA ILE A 47 17.33 7.73 -20.25
C ILE A 47 18.41 8.41 -21.10
N LYS A 48 18.07 8.91 -22.30
CA LYS A 48 19.02 9.64 -23.16
C LYS A 48 19.51 10.94 -22.52
N ALA A 49 18.69 11.61 -21.71
CA ALA A 49 19.09 12.80 -20.98
C ALA A 49 20.05 12.45 -19.82
N ILE A 50 19.73 11.42 -19.04
CA ILE A 50 20.61 10.93 -17.96
C ILE A 50 21.98 10.50 -18.48
N GLU A 51 22.04 9.81 -19.63
CA GLU A 51 23.33 9.44 -20.25
C GLU A 51 24.19 10.67 -20.58
N LYS A 52 23.57 11.76 -21.06
CA LYS A 52 24.26 13.02 -21.38
C LYS A 52 24.79 13.77 -20.15
N GLU A 53 24.21 13.51 -18.98
CA GLU A 53 24.63 14.12 -17.70
C GLU A 53 25.88 13.44 -17.10
N GLY A 54 26.55 12.56 -17.85
CA GLY A 54 27.81 11.93 -17.45
C GLY A 54 27.65 10.51 -16.91
N VAL A 55 26.45 9.91 -17.02
CA VAL A 55 26.19 8.52 -16.64
C VAL A 55 26.53 7.53 -17.76
N SER A 56 27.02 8.01 -18.92
CA SER A 56 27.27 7.20 -20.13
C SER A 56 28.20 5.98 -19.94
N ASN A 57 29.06 5.96 -18.92
CA ASN A 57 29.95 4.83 -18.61
C ASN A 57 29.44 3.94 -17.44
N LYS A 58 28.20 4.13 -16.98
CA LYS A 58 27.61 3.35 -15.89
C LYS A 58 26.47 2.49 -16.43
N GLU A 59 26.29 1.33 -15.78
CA GLU A 59 25.13 0.49 -16.03
C GLU A 59 23.86 1.13 -15.44
N LEU A 60 22.82 1.23 -16.26
CA LEU A 60 21.54 1.82 -15.87
C LEU A 60 20.53 0.73 -15.55
N PHE A 61 19.87 0.85 -14.40
CA PHE A 61 18.81 -0.05 -13.95
C PHE A 61 17.49 0.70 -13.88
N LEU A 62 16.51 0.28 -14.67
CA LEU A 62 15.16 0.83 -14.66
C LEU A 62 14.25 -0.07 -13.82
N ILE A 63 13.74 0.47 -12.72
CA ILE A 63 12.81 -0.22 -11.82
C ILE A 63 11.37 -0.01 -12.31
N ILE A 64 10.63 -1.09 -12.54
CA ILE A 64 9.23 -1.07 -12.97
C ILE A 64 8.40 -2.13 -12.22
N GLY A 65 7.08 -1.95 -12.20
CA GLY A 65 6.15 -2.98 -11.75
C GLY A 65 5.93 -4.07 -12.80
N LEU A 66 5.47 -5.25 -12.35
CA LEU A 66 5.10 -6.36 -13.23
C LEU A 66 4.01 -5.96 -14.25
N ASP A 67 3.05 -5.13 -13.85
CA ASP A 67 1.99 -4.59 -14.71
C ASP A 67 2.53 -3.75 -15.88
N GLN A 68 3.64 -3.03 -15.66
CA GLN A 68 4.30 -2.26 -16.71
C GLN A 68 5.10 -3.14 -17.66
N LEU A 69 5.66 -4.25 -17.17
CA LEU A 69 6.39 -5.21 -18.00
C LEU A 69 5.46 -5.83 -19.06
N GLU A 70 4.23 -6.20 -18.68
CA GLU A 70 3.24 -6.81 -19.59
C GLU A 70 2.90 -5.93 -20.80
N GLN A 71 3.10 -4.62 -20.69
CA GLN A 71 2.79 -3.63 -21.73
C GLN A 71 4.03 -2.90 -22.23
N PHE A 72 5.23 -3.41 -21.90
CA PHE A 72 6.49 -2.73 -22.18
C PHE A 72 6.75 -2.57 -23.68
N ASP A 73 6.26 -3.50 -24.50
CA ASP A 73 6.33 -3.45 -25.97
C ASP A 73 5.53 -2.29 -26.58
N LYS A 74 4.64 -1.65 -25.80
CA LYS A 74 3.90 -0.44 -26.20
C LYS A 74 4.64 0.85 -25.88
N TRP A 75 5.77 0.81 -25.17
CA TRP A 75 6.54 2.00 -24.83
C TRP A 75 7.25 2.56 -26.06
N LYS A 76 7.35 3.89 -26.16
CA LYS A 76 8.06 4.56 -27.24
C LYS A 76 9.50 4.06 -27.29
N ASP A 77 9.88 3.50 -28.44
CA ASP A 77 11.24 3.01 -28.73
C ASP A 77 11.76 2.01 -27.68
N TYR A 78 10.90 1.11 -27.21
CA TYR A 78 11.25 0.10 -26.19
C TYR A 78 12.46 -0.76 -26.61
N LYS A 79 12.65 -1.01 -27.91
CA LYS A 79 13.80 -1.79 -28.42
C LYS A 79 15.13 -1.08 -28.13
N THR A 80 15.19 0.24 -28.31
CA THR A 80 16.37 1.02 -27.95
C THR A 80 16.52 1.09 -26.43
N LEU A 81 15.41 1.19 -25.70
CA LEU A 81 15.42 1.17 -24.24
C LEU A 81 16.06 -0.14 -23.70
N LEU A 82 15.71 -1.30 -24.24
CA LEU A 82 16.30 -2.61 -23.86
C LEU A 82 17.79 -2.76 -24.18
N LYS A 83 18.35 -1.89 -25.04
CA LYS A 83 19.79 -1.83 -25.29
C LYS A 83 20.52 -0.96 -24.27
N LYS A 84 19.80 -0.05 -23.61
CA LYS A 84 20.37 0.98 -22.73
C LYS A 84 20.28 0.62 -21.26
N VAL A 85 19.26 -0.12 -20.83
CA VAL A 85 19.01 -0.39 -19.41
C VAL A 85 18.85 -1.87 -19.10
N HIS A 86 19.28 -2.26 -17.90
CA HIS A 86 18.76 -3.43 -17.20
C HIS A 86 17.37 -3.12 -16.64
N LEU A 87 16.48 -4.12 -16.58
CA LEU A 87 15.16 -3.97 -15.97
C LEU A 87 15.14 -4.65 -14.60
N ILE A 88 14.65 -3.96 -13.58
CA ILE A 88 14.28 -4.55 -12.29
C ILE A 88 12.76 -4.55 -12.21
N VAL A 89 12.17 -5.73 -12.29
CA VAL A 89 10.72 -5.93 -12.29
C VAL A 89 10.28 -6.34 -10.90
N CYS A 90 9.51 -5.47 -10.26
CA CYS A 90 8.97 -5.70 -8.93
C CYS A 90 7.55 -6.28 -9.01
N SER A 91 7.29 -7.36 -8.29
CA SER A 91 5.94 -7.88 -8.07
C SER A 91 5.49 -7.70 -6.62
N ARG A 92 4.17 -7.68 -6.42
CA ARG A 92 3.56 -7.69 -5.09
C ARG A 92 3.39 -9.13 -4.61
N GLU A 93 3.22 -9.27 -3.30
CA GLU A 93 2.91 -10.53 -2.65
C GLU A 93 1.70 -11.24 -3.30
N GLY A 94 1.81 -12.56 -3.50
CA GLY A 94 0.80 -13.38 -4.18
C GLY A 94 0.94 -13.47 -5.71
N TYR A 95 1.80 -12.66 -6.33
CA TYR A 95 2.15 -12.82 -7.75
C TYR A 95 3.44 -13.62 -7.86
N GLU A 96 3.31 -14.94 -8.05
CA GLU A 96 4.46 -15.78 -8.39
C GLU A 96 4.93 -15.47 -9.81
N TRP A 97 6.25 -15.53 -10.05
CA TRP A 97 6.79 -15.35 -11.39
C TRP A 97 6.29 -16.45 -12.34
N SER A 98 5.83 -16.03 -13.51
CA SER A 98 5.58 -16.93 -14.63
C SER A 98 6.15 -16.33 -15.92
N SER A 99 6.72 -17.20 -16.74
CA SER A 99 7.16 -16.83 -18.09
C SER A 99 6.02 -16.29 -18.98
N SER A 100 4.76 -16.49 -18.57
CA SER A 100 3.59 -15.92 -19.24
C SER A 100 3.52 -14.39 -19.16
N PHE A 101 4.06 -13.76 -18.11
CA PHE A 101 4.02 -12.30 -17.92
C PHE A 101 4.94 -11.51 -18.84
N LEU A 102 5.89 -12.20 -19.50
CA LEU A 102 6.70 -11.56 -20.54
C LEU A 102 5.84 -11.35 -21.78
N PRO A 103 5.78 -10.11 -22.32
CA PRO A 103 5.23 -9.86 -23.64
C PRO A 103 5.80 -10.86 -24.62
N SER A 104 4.96 -11.44 -25.47
CA SER A 104 5.36 -12.46 -26.44
C SER A 104 6.55 -12.00 -27.30
N VAL A 105 6.62 -10.69 -27.55
CA VAL A 105 7.71 -10.03 -28.27
C VAL A 105 9.04 -10.15 -27.53
N LEU A 106 9.07 -9.93 -26.22
CA LEU A 106 10.29 -10.00 -25.40
C LEU A 106 10.77 -11.43 -25.21
N ARG A 107 9.89 -12.43 -25.29
CA ARG A 107 10.29 -13.85 -25.19
C ARG A 107 11.30 -14.25 -26.27
N LYS A 108 11.23 -13.63 -27.46
CA LYS A 108 12.16 -13.87 -28.57
C LYS A 108 13.54 -13.26 -28.33
N ASP A 109 13.64 -12.29 -27.42
CA ASP A 109 14.88 -11.58 -27.11
C ASP A 109 15.64 -12.20 -25.93
N ILE A 110 15.06 -13.19 -25.24
CA ILE A 110 15.70 -13.92 -24.16
C ILE A 110 16.65 -14.98 -24.73
N VAL A 111 17.88 -14.97 -24.26
CA VAL A 111 18.95 -15.93 -24.64
C VAL A 111 19.05 -17.06 -23.61
N SER A 112 18.98 -16.73 -22.32
CA SER A 112 19.03 -17.71 -21.24
C SER A 112 18.24 -17.23 -20.03
N LYS A 113 17.94 -18.17 -19.13
CA LYS A 113 17.12 -17.95 -17.93
C LYS A 113 17.79 -18.61 -16.73
N GLU A 114 17.77 -17.94 -15.60
CA GLU A 114 18.22 -18.49 -14.31
C GLU A 114 17.09 -18.30 -13.29
N ALA A 115 16.76 -19.36 -12.54
CA ALA A 115 15.68 -19.36 -11.55
C ALA A 115 16.15 -20.01 -10.25
N GLU A 116 15.65 -19.51 -9.12
CA GLU A 116 15.90 -20.13 -7.80
C GLU A 116 15.28 -21.55 -7.77
N GLY A 117 16.12 -22.58 -7.58
CA GLY A 117 15.66 -23.97 -7.39
C GLY A 117 15.96 -24.97 -8.53
N HIS A 118 16.54 -24.55 -9.66
CA HIS A 118 17.02 -25.47 -10.70
C HIS A 118 18.56 -25.47 -10.79
N ARG A 119 19.13 -26.66 -10.95
CA ARG A 119 20.57 -26.98 -10.91
C ARG A 119 21.36 -26.06 -11.86
N ASP A 120 22.12 -25.15 -11.27
CA ASP A 120 23.53 -24.85 -11.57
C ASP A 120 24.01 -23.85 -10.52
N ARG A 121 24.36 -24.41 -9.36
CA ARG A 121 25.08 -23.70 -8.31
C ARG A 121 26.53 -23.57 -8.78
N GLU A 122 26.86 -22.51 -9.53
CA GLU A 122 28.22 -21.93 -9.59
C GLU A 122 28.40 -20.72 -10.54
N VAL A 123 27.41 -19.85 -10.79
CA VAL A 123 27.71 -18.51 -11.39
C VAL A 123 26.78 -17.39 -10.87
N PHE A 124 26.31 -17.48 -9.62
CA PHE A 124 25.53 -16.40 -9.03
C PHE A 124 26.44 -15.43 -8.26
N PHE A 125 26.99 -14.47 -9.00
CA PHE A 125 27.44 -13.15 -8.53
C PHE A 125 28.55 -13.14 -7.46
N GLN A 126 29.77 -13.48 -7.86
CA GLN A 126 30.95 -12.81 -7.29
C GLN A 126 31.07 -11.42 -7.92
N GLU A 127 30.21 -10.47 -7.51
CA GLU A 127 30.46 -9.02 -7.60
C GLU A 127 29.33 -8.27 -6.86
N ASN A 128 29.61 -8.04 -5.57
CA ASN A 128 29.06 -7.14 -4.54
C ASN A 128 28.08 -5.97 -4.87
N LEU A 129 27.15 -6.06 -5.82
CA LEU A 129 26.13 -5.01 -6.03
C LEU A 129 24.76 -5.29 -5.37
N PHE A 130 24.38 -6.55 -5.20
CA PHE A 130 23.09 -6.93 -4.60
C PHE A 130 23.24 -8.17 -3.70
N GLN A 131 23.47 -7.97 -2.40
CA GLN A 131 23.31 -9.04 -1.41
C GLN A 131 21.81 -9.40 -1.29
N THR A 132 21.21 -10.21 -2.17
CA THR A 132 19.78 -10.49 -1.98
C THR A 132 19.34 -11.90 -2.38
N SER A 133 18.98 -12.69 -1.37
CA SER A 133 18.06 -13.84 -1.39
C SER A 133 16.64 -13.53 -1.93
N ARG A 134 16.43 -12.36 -2.58
CA ARG A 134 15.13 -11.84 -3.01
C ARG A 134 14.95 -11.84 -4.53
N ILE A 135 16.04 -11.90 -5.30
CA ILE A 135 15.95 -12.05 -6.75
C ILE A 135 15.55 -13.50 -7.03
N LYS A 136 14.33 -13.68 -7.53
CA LYS A 136 13.79 -15.02 -7.81
C LYS A 136 14.15 -15.53 -9.21
N TYR A 137 14.36 -14.59 -10.14
CA TYR A 137 14.57 -14.92 -11.54
C TYR A 137 15.40 -13.85 -12.26
N LYS A 138 16.21 -14.30 -13.21
CA LYS A 138 17.00 -13.46 -14.11
C LYS A 138 16.88 -13.97 -15.55
N ALA A 139 16.60 -13.07 -16.48
CA ALA A 139 16.66 -13.34 -17.92
C ALA A 139 17.75 -12.50 -18.57
N HIS A 140 18.57 -13.15 -19.39
CA HIS A 140 19.59 -12.51 -20.21
C HIS A 140 19.02 -12.20 -21.59
N LEU A 141 19.22 -10.97 -22.06
CA LEU A 141 18.72 -10.51 -23.36
C LEU A 141 19.82 -10.53 -24.43
N LYS A 142 19.41 -10.65 -25.70
CA LYS A 142 20.29 -10.53 -26.87
C LYS A 142 21.03 -9.19 -26.95
N THR A 143 20.52 -8.17 -26.26
CA THR A 143 21.14 -6.84 -26.18
C THR A 143 22.34 -6.79 -25.23
N GLY A 144 22.62 -7.86 -24.49
CA GLY A 144 23.60 -7.88 -23.40
C GLY A 144 23.07 -7.31 -22.08
N LYS A 145 21.79 -6.89 -22.03
CA LYS A 145 21.13 -6.43 -20.80
C LYS A 145 20.33 -7.55 -20.14
N ASN A 146 19.90 -7.31 -18.90
CA ASN A 146 19.23 -8.31 -18.06
C ASN A 146 17.88 -7.80 -17.56
N ILE A 147 16.95 -8.74 -17.36
CA ILE A 147 15.71 -8.53 -16.62
C ILE A 147 15.82 -9.30 -15.31
N TYR A 148 15.75 -8.58 -14.19
CA TYR A 148 15.73 -9.11 -12.83
C TYR A 148 14.31 -9.09 -12.31
N TYR A 149 13.87 -10.16 -11.67
CA TYR A 149 12.57 -10.22 -11.01
C TYR A 149 12.74 -10.24 -9.49
N LEU A 150 12.08 -9.28 -8.83
CA LEU A 150 12.12 -9.07 -7.40
C LEU A 150 10.69 -9.18 -6.83
N ALA A 151 10.45 -10.18 -5.99
CA ALA A 151 9.21 -10.27 -5.25
C ALA A 151 9.29 -9.38 -3.99
N LEU A 152 8.39 -8.41 -3.89
CA LEU A 152 8.27 -7.55 -2.71
C LEU A 152 7.25 -8.16 -1.75
N ASN A 153 7.68 -8.47 -0.53
CA ASN A 153 6.80 -8.91 0.54
C ASN A 153 6.20 -7.67 1.25
N ASN A 154 4.96 -7.76 1.70
CA ASN A 154 4.36 -6.84 2.69
C ASN A 154 4.11 -5.39 2.25
N MET A 155 3.77 -5.11 0.98
CA MET A 155 3.32 -3.76 0.59
C MET A 155 2.10 -3.79 -0.35
N ASP A 156 0.93 -4.12 0.18
CA ASP A 156 -0.34 -3.88 -0.53
C ASP A 156 -0.88 -2.48 -0.22
N ILE A 157 -0.16 -1.46 -0.70
CA ILE A 157 -0.57 -0.05 -0.57
C ILE A 157 -0.66 0.55 -1.98
N ALA A 158 -1.86 0.99 -2.37
CA ALA A 158 -2.07 1.69 -3.63
C ALA A 158 -2.30 3.18 -3.42
N SER A 159 -1.74 4.04 -4.29
CA SER A 159 -2.00 5.49 -4.21
C SER A 159 -3.49 5.84 -4.40
N SER A 160 -4.25 5.03 -5.15
CA SER A 160 -5.71 5.17 -5.25
C SER A 160 -6.41 4.95 -3.92
N GLN A 161 -6.00 3.92 -3.17
CA GLN A 161 -6.50 3.62 -1.84
C GLN A 161 -6.15 4.73 -0.85
N ILE A 162 -4.91 5.26 -0.87
CA ILE A 162 -4.52 6.41 -0.05
C ILE A 162 -5.44 7.61 -0.32
N ARG A 163 -5.66 7.95 -1.60
CA ARG A 163 -6.54 9.07 -1.97
C ARG A 163 -7.97 8.84 -1.52
N GLN A 164 -8.50 7.63 -1.71
CA GLN A 164 -9.85 7.26 -1.27
C GLN A 164 -9.99 7.40 0.25
N ARG A 165 -8.98 6.96 1.02
CA ARG A 165 -8.98 7.10 2.48
C ARG A 165 -9.00 8.56 2.92
N VAL A 166 -8.16 9.41 2.31
CA VAL A 166 -8.16 10.85 2.59
C VAL A 166 -9.52 11.47 2.25
N GLN A 167 -10.11 11.11 1.10
CA GLN A 167 -11.45 11.57 0.70
C GLN A 167 -12.55 11.14 1.69
N GLN A 168 -12.36 10.00 2.33
CA GLN A 168 -13.28 9.44 3.33
C GLN A 168 -13.00 9.92 4.76
N GLY A 169 -12.04 10.83 4.95
CA GLY A 169 -11.66 11.34 6.28
C GLY A 169 -10.87 10.34 7.13
N PHE A 170 -10.40 9.23 6.56
CA PHE A 170 -9.57 8.26 7.27
C PHE A 170 -8.11 8.71 7.35
N SER A 171 -7.51 8.45 8.52
CA SER A 171 -6.06 8.60 8.68
C SER A 171 -5.29 7.68 7.73
N ILE A 172 -4.20 8.23 7.20
CA ILE A 172 -3.21 7.54 6.36
C ILE A 172 -1.83 7.49 7.05
N ALA A 173 -1.74 7.82 8.34
CA ALA A 173 -0.48 7.96 9.07
C ALA A 173 0.41 6.70 9.03
N HIS A 174 -0.20 5.51 8.99
CA HIS A 174 0.49 4.22 8.94
C HIS A 174 0.82 3.77 7.50
N LEU A 175 0.31 4.47 6.47
CA LEU A 175 0.45 4.08 5.06
C LEU A 175 1.51 4.89 4.32
N VAL A 176 1.91 6.05 4.86
CA VAL A 176 2.85 6.96 4.23
C VAL A 176 3.84 7.53 5.26
N PRO A 177 5.04 7.95 4.84
CA PRO A 177 5.96 8.64 5.75
C PRO A 177 5.29 9.84 6.45
N PRO A 178 5.60 10.12 7.74
CA PRO A 178 4.96 11.20 8.50
C PRO A 178 5.00 12.56 7.80
N ALA A 179 6.09 12.88 7.11
CA ALA A 179 6.24 14.11 6.33
C ALA A 179 5.23 14.22 5.17
N ILE A 180 4.88 13.09 4.54
CA ILE A 180 3.85 13.05 3.48
C ILE A 180 2.46 13.24 4.09
N HIS A 181 2.16 12.55 5.19
CA HIS A 181 0.88 12.71 5.88
C HIS A 181 0.65 14.16 6.32
N GLN A 182 1.63 14.78 6.97
CA GLN A 182 1.56 16.20 7.36
C GLN A 182 1.40 17.13 6.16
N TRP A 183 2.10 16.85 5.06
CA TRP A 183 2.00 17.64 3.84
C TRP A 183 0.60 17.56 3.20
N ILE A 184 0.02 16.36 3.09
CA ILE A 184 -1.35 16.16 2.59
C ILE A 184 -2.35 16.95 3.44
N ARG A 185 -2.29 16.80 4.77
CA ARG A 185 -3.17 17.48 5.72
C ARG A 185 -3.02 19.00 5.69
N LYS A 186 -1.78 19.53 5.71
CA LYS A 186 -1.52 20.97 5.68
C LYS A 186 -2.04 21.65 4.40
N ASN A 187 -1.98 20.93 3.28
CA ASN A 187 -2.37 21.46 1.97
C ASN A 187 -3.81 21.06 1.56
N LYS A 188 -4.55 20.36 2.43
CA LYS A 188 -5.92 19.88 2.17
C LYS A 188 -6.04 19.12 0.84
N LEU A 189 -5.06 18.28 0.54
CA LEU A 189 -5.02 17.59 -0.75
C LEU A 189 -5.92 16.37 -0.72
N TYR A 190 -6.61 16.12 -1.84
CA TYR A 190 -7.52 14.99 -1.99
C TYR A 190 -8.79 15.11 -1.11
N GLU A 191 -9.05 16.28 -0.54
CA GLU A 191 -10.27 16.57 0.22
C GLU A 191 -11.44 16.88 -0.76
N GLY A 192 -12.07 15.82 -1.29
CA GLY A 192 -13.44 15.86 -1.84
C GLY A 192 -13.63 16.22 -3.31
N PHE A 193 -14.10 15.25 -4.12
CA PHE A 193 -15.00 15.44 -5.27
C PHE A 193 -15.75 14.12 -5.54
N SER A 194 -16.77 13.83 -4.73
CA SER A 194 -17.93 12.97 -5.02
C SER A 194 -18.84 12.89 -3.80
N SER A 195 -19.92 13.65 -3.79
CA SER A 195 -21.21 13.14 -3.30
C SER A 195 -22.05 12.88 -4.56
N PRO A 196 -22.67 11.69 -4.71
CA PRO A 196 -23.61 11.18 -3.73
C PRO A 196 -23.49 9.67 -3.44
N LYS A 197 -23.46 9.29 -2.15
CA LYS A 197 -24.28 8.24 -1.50
C LYS A 197 -23.70 7.88 -0.12
N LYS A 198 -24.30 8.45 0.94
CA LYS A 198 -24.37 7.93 2.33
C LYS A 198 -23.09 7.43 3.02
N SER A 199 -21.95 8.06 2.76
CA SER A 199 -20.68 7.73 3.43
C SER A 199 -19.96 9.05 3.76
N GLN A 200 -19.44 9.35 4.95
CA GLN A 200 -19.20 8.62 6.18
C GLN A 200 -18.93 9.68 7.26
N ASP A 201 -19.84 9.82 8.23
CA ASP A 201 -19.52 10.45 9.51
C ASP A 201 -19.01 9.31 10.40
N ILE A 202 -17.81 9.41 10.99
CA ILE A 202 -17.26 8.33 11.84
C ILE A 202 -18.24 7.95 12.96
N PRO A 203 -18.89 8.92 13.65
CA PRO A 203 -20.09 8.71 14.46
C PRO A 203 -21.18 7.82 13.82
N VAL A 204 -21.52 8.01 12.54
CA VAL A 204 -22.52 7.18 11.84
C VAL A 204 -22.01 5.75 11.63
N LEU A 205 -20.73 5.58 11.27
CA LEU A 205 -20.12 4.25 11.16
C LEU A 205 -20.09 3.55 12.52
N ILE A 206 -19.70 4.25 13.58
CA ILE A 206 -19.71 3.74 14.96
C ILE A 206 -21.13 3.30 15.34
N LYS A 207 -22.14 4.15 15.13
CA LYS A 207 -23.54 3.84 15.45
C LYS A 207 -24.04 2.62 14.66
N PHE A 208 -23.68 2.52 13.37
CA PHE A 208 -24.01 1.36 12.57
C PHE A 208 -23.34 0.08 13.10
N CYS A 209 -22.05 0.13 13.45
CA CYS A 209 -21.34 -1.01 14.02
C CYS A 209 -21.97 -1.46 15.34
N ILE A 210 -22.31 -0.51 16.22
CA ILE A 210 -22.99 -0.77 17.49
C ILE A 210 -24.33 -1.48 17.23
N ASN A 211 -25.20 -0.93 16.37
CA ASN A 211 -26.51 -1.53 16.08
C ASN A 211 -26.37 -2.92 15.45
N THR A 212 -25.44 -3.08 14.51
CA THR A 212 -25.16 -4.37 13.86
C THR A 212 -24.70 -5.43 14.86
N LEU A 213 -23.91 -5.03 15.86
CA LEU A 213 -23.41 -5.93 16.91
C LEU A 213 -24.49 -6.20 17.97
N LEU A 214 -25.33 -5.22 18.31
CA LEU A 214 -26.50 -5.40 19.17
C LEU A 214 -27.51 -6.38 18.56
N ASP A 215 -27.73 -6.34 17.25
CA ASP A 215 -28.55 -7.31 16.53
C ASP A 215 -28.00 -8.74 16.64
N LYS A 216 -26.67 -8.85 16.82
CA LYS A 216 -25.98 -10.10 17.14
C LYS A 216 -25.88 -10.39 18.62
N LYS A 217 -26.54 -9.64 19.49
CA LYS A 217 -26.53 -9.83 20.95
C LYS A 217 -25.15 -9.64 21.58
N ALA A 218 -24.35 -8.71 21.04
CA ALA A 218 -23.14 -8.24 21.70
C ALA A 218 -23.44 -7.64 23.08
N GLN A 219 -22.49 -7.77 24.00
CA GLN A 219 -22.58 -7.32 25.38
C GLN A 219 -21.49 -6.30 25.70
N LYS A 220 -21.66 -5.55 26.79
CA LYS A 220 -20.66 -4.62 27.35
C LYS A 220 -20.05 -3.67 26.29
N ILE A 221 -20.86 -3.11 25.40
CA ILE A 221 -20.38 -2.22 24.33
C ILE A 221 -19.82 -0.93 24.93
N LYS A 222 -18.60 -0.54 24.57
CA LYS A 222 -17.97 0.72 24.95
C LYS A 222 -17.29 1.37 23.76
N THR A 223 -17.46 2.68 23.61
CA THR A 223 -16.77 3.46 22.58
C THR A 223 -15.87 4.49 23.23
N PHE A 224 -14.66 4.63 22.70
CA PHE A 224 -13.66 5.59 23.18
C PHE A 224 -13.26 6.52 22.04
N ASP A 225 -13.26 7.82 22.32
CA ASP A 225 -12.69 8.87 21.48
C ASP A 225 -11.25 9.14 21.90
N LEU A 226 -10.32 8.78 21.02
CA LEU A 226 -8.89 8.77 21.24
C LEU A 226 -8.16 9.91 20.54
N ARG A 227 -8.89 10.85 19.91
CA ARG A 227 -8.30 11.98 19.18
C ARG A 227 -7.43 12.90 20.05
N GLY A 228 -7.61 12.85 21.37
CA GLY A 228 -6.77 13.55 22.36
C GLY A 228 -5.42 12.87 22.65
N SER A 229 -5.23 11.60 22.24
CA SER A 229 -4.01 10.83 22.45
C SER A 229 -3.18 10.78 21.15
N SER A 230 -2.12 11.58 21.07
CA SER A 230 -1.35 11.78 19.83
C SER A 230 -0.48 10.59 19.40
N SER A 231 -0.43 9.51 20.19
CA SER A 231 0.46 8.36 19.96
C SER A 231 -0.21 7.17 19.28
N LEU A 232 -1.52 7.19 19.05
CA LEU A 232 -2.25 6.06 18.45
C LEU A 232 -2.52 6.27 16.95
N PRO A 233 -2.50 5.20 16.13
CA PRO A 233 -2.74 5.30 14.69
C PRO A 233 -4.23 5.40 14.29
N PHE A 234 -5.15 5.34 15.26
CA PHE A 234 -6.61 5.38 15.09
C PHE A 234 -7.26 6.42 16.03
N ASP A 235 -8.42 6.95 15.62
CA ASP A 235 -9.10 8.05 16.32
C ASP A 235 -10.16 7.56 17.31
N PHE A 236 -10.77 6.40 17.04
CA PHE A 236 -11.83 5.81 17.84
C PHE A 236 -11.60 4.31 18.01
N THR A 237 -12.04 3.79 19.15
CA THR A 237 -12.11 2.35 19.36
C THR A 237 -13.44 1.93 19.96
N LEU A 238 -13.97 0.81 19.46
CA LEU A 238 -15.21 0.18 19.91
C LEU A 238 -14.86 -1.18 20.51
N VAL A 239 -15.15 -1.38 21.79
CA VAL A 239 -14.88 -2.62 22.51
C VAL A 239 -16.20 -3.30 22.85
N VAL A 240 -16.37 -4.55 22.42
CA VAL A 240 -17.58 -5.35 22.66
C VAL A 240 -17.23 -6.74 23.17
N SER A 241 -18.14 -7.32 23.96
CA SER A 241 -18.05 -8.69 24.44
C SER A 241 -19.02 -9.61 23.68
N GLY A 242 -18.56 -10.80 23.36
CA GLY A 242 -19.33 -11.94 22.91
C GLY A 242 -19.37 -13.03 23.98
N LEU A 243 -20.42 -13.83 23.92
CA LEU A 243 -20.71 -14.91 24.87
C LEU A 243 -19.67 -16.05 24.87
N ASN A 244 -19.04 -16.31 23.74
CA ASN A 244 -18.02 -17.35 23.54
C ASN A 244 -17.27 -17.11 22.23
N THR A 245 -16.19 -17.85 21.99
CA THR A 245 -15.32 -17.71 20.81
C THR A 245 -16.01 -18.00 19.47
N ARG A 246 -17.09 -18.79 19.46
CA ARG A 246 -17.89 -19.00 18.24
C ARG A 246 -18.72 -17.77 17.93
N HIS A 247 -19.32 -17.18 18.96
CA HIS A 247 -20.15 -15.99 18.85
C HIS A 247 -19.32 -14.78 18.37
N THR A 248 -18.13 -14.56 18.91
CA THR A 248 -17.22 -13.48 18.48
C THR A 248 -16.87 -13.57 16.99
N LYS A 249 -16.52 -14.76 16.50
CA LYS A 249 -16.24 -15.00 15.06
C LYS A 249 -17.43 -14.66 14.18
N ILE A 250 -18.62 -15.12 14.58
CA ILE A 250 -19.87 -14.83 13.86
C ILE A 250 -20.14 -13.32 13.83
N MET A 251 -19.95 -12.63 14.95
CA MET A 251 -20.11 -11.17 15.03
C MET A 251 -19.12 -10.46 14.11
N ALA A 252 -17.85 -10.82 14.15
CA ALA A 252 -16.81 -10.21 13.32
C ALA A 252 -17.09 -10.37 11.83
N ASP A 253 -17.38 -11.60 11.39
CA ASP A 253 -17.70 -11.88 9.99
C ASP A 253 -19.00 -11.21 9.52
N PHE A 254 -19.99 -11.12 10.40
CA PHE A 254 -21.23 -10.43 10.09
C PHE A 254 -21.02 -8.92 9.98
N LEU A 255 -20.35 -8.30 10.96
CA LEU A 255 -20.07 -6.88 10.96
C LEU A 255 -19.27 -6.47 9.71
N ARG A 256 -18.20 -7.22 9.40
CA ARG A 256 -17.40 -7.00 8.19
C ARG A 256 -18.25 -6.98 6.92
N ARG A 257 -19.16 -7.94 6.77
CA ARG A 257 -20.04 -8.02 5.60
C ARG A 257 -21.04 -6.87 5.55
N GLN A 258 -21.63 -6.48 6.68
CA GLN A 258 -22.58 -5.38 6.74
C GLN A 258 -21.92 -4.03 6.48
N VAL A 259 -20.75 -3.78 7.07
CA VAL A 259 -19.98 -2.54 6.84
C VAL A 259 -19.57 -2.42 5.37
N LYS A 260 -19.11 -3.51 4.75
CA LYS A 260 -18.82 -3.55 3.31
C LYS A 260 -20.08 -3.27 2.48
N LYS A 261 -21.21 -3.88 2.83
CA LYS A 261 -22.47 -3.73 2.08
C LYS A 261 -23.02 -2.30 2.16
N GLU A 262 -23.03 -1.71 3.35
CA GLU A 262 -23.66 -0.40 3.59
C GLU A 262 -22.75 0.76 3.20
N PHE A 263 -21.45 0.70 3.53
CA PHE A 263 -20.54 1.83 3.37
C PHE A 263 -19.48 1.63 2.28
N SER A 264 -19.43 0.45 1.64
CA SER A 264 -18.33 0.08 0.74
C SER A 264 -16.94 0.19 1.39
N ILE A 265 -16.87 0.07 2.72
CA ILE A 265 -15.63 0.06 3.50
C ILE A 265 -15.18 -1.39 3.64
N PHE A 266 -13.89 -1.62 3.37
CA PHE A 266 -13.23 -2.90 3.60
C PHE A 266 -12.43 -2.82 4.89
N THR A 267 -12.46 -3.88 5.68
CA THR A 267 -11.55 -4.04 6.82
C THR A 267 -10.11 -4.07 6.28
N GLN A 268 -9.24 -3.21 6.81
CA GLN A 268 -7.83 -3.15 6.43
C GLN A 268 -7.08 -4.40 6.90
N GLN A 269 -7.36 -4.79 8.14
CA GLN A 269 -6.73 -5.91 8.80
C GLN A 269 -7.71 -6.54 9.78
N MET A 270 -7.69 -7.87 9.84
CA MET A 270 -8.48 -8.64 10.78
C MET A 270 -7.59 -9.69 11.43
N GLU A 271 -7.49 -9.63 12.75
CA GLU A 271 -6.64 -10.52 13.55
C GLU A 271 -7.47 -11.32 14.55
N GLY A 272 -6.97 -12.50 14.96
CA GLY A 272 -7.56 -13.30 16.03
C GLY A 272 -8.80 -14.10 15.63
N GLN A 273 -9.16 -14.14 14.34
CA GLN A 273 -10.34 -14.90 13.87
C GLN A 273 -10.17 -16.40 14.10
N GLU A 274 -8.95 -16.91 14.03
CA GLU A 274 -8.60 -18.32 14.19
C GLU A 274 -8.94 -18.85 15.58
N ASN A 275 -8.70 -18.08 16.65
CA ASN A 275 -9.05 -18.48 18.02
C ASN A 275 -10.44 -17.94 18.46
N GLY A 276 -10.81 -16.72 18.04
CA GLY A 276 -12.05 -16.05 18.43
C GLY A 276 -12.06 -15.52 19.86
N GLU A 277 -10.96 -15.57 20.60
CA GLU A 277 -10.89 -15.04 21.96
C GLU A 277 -10.82 -13.50 21.96
N TRP A 278 -10.10 -12.95 21.00
CA TRP A 278 -10.00 -11.52 20.78
C TRP A 278 -9.81 -11.26 19.29
N ILE A 279 -10.84 -10.70 18.67
CA ILE A 279 -10.81 -10.34 17.25
C ILE A 279 -10.69 -8.83 17.13
N VAL A 280 -9.79 -8.37 16.27
CA VAL A 280 -9.62 -6.96 15.95
C VAL A 280 -10.02 -6.71 14.51
N LEU A 281 -10.89 -5.73 14.29
CA LEU A 281 -11.28 -5.25 12.96
C LEU A 281 -10.80 -3.81 12.79
N ASP A 282 -9.86 -3.61 11.87
CA ASP A 282 -9.33 -2.28 11.55
C ASP A 282 -10.12 -1.65 10.38
N TYR A 283 -10.79 -0.53 10.63
CA TYR A 283 -11.44 0.31 9.62
C TYR A 283 -10.75 1.68 9.44
N GLY A 284 -9.53 1.84 9.96
CA GLY A 284 -8.74 3.07 9.90
C GLY A 284 -8.94 3.94 11.12
N ALA A 285 -9.82 4.94 11.00
CA ALA A 285 -10.11 5.84 12.12
C ALA A 285 -10.89 5.12 13.24
N LEU A 286 -11.57 4.01 12.95
CA LEU A 286 -12.26 3.17 13.91
C LEU A 286 -11.60 1.78 13.96
N VAL A 287 -11.23 1.33 15.16
CA VAL A 287 -10.86 -0.05 15.43
C VAL A 287 -11.97 -0.70 16.26
N VAL A 288 -12.42 -1.89 15.88
CA VAL A 288 -13.43 -2.65 16.64
C VAL A 288 -12.78 -3.88 17.26
N HIS A 289 -12.73 -3.94 18.60
CA HIS A 289 -12.31 -5.10 19.36
C HIS A 289 -13.51 -5.92 19.79
N ILE A 290 -13.59 -7.15 19.32
CA ILE A 290 -14.63 -8.12 19.67
C ILE A 290 -13.99 -9.20 20.53
N PHE A 291 -14.27 -9.17 21.82
CA PHE A 291 -13.72 -10.10 22.79
C PHE A 291 -14.67 -11.24 23.12
N TYR A 292 -14.14 -12.41 23.42
CA TYR A 292 -14.82 -13.32 24.33
C TYR A 292 -14.78 -12.69 25.73
N ASP A 293 -15.92 -12.65 26.43
CA ASP A 293 -16.07 -11.89 27.67
C ASP A 293 -15.00 -12.21 28.73
N TYR A 294 -14.64 -13.48 28.89
CA TYR A 294 -13.57 -13.89 29.80
C TYR A 294 -12.21 -13.28 29.44
N THR A 295 -11.86 -13.30 28.16
CA THR A 295 -10.61 -12.75 27.63
C THR A 295 -10.53 -11.24 27.82
N ARG A 296 -11.66 -10.52 27.70
CA ARG A 296 -11.72 -9.08 27.94
C ARG A 296 -11.35 -8.72 29.38
N GLU A 297 -11.87 -9.49 30.34
CA GLU A 297 -11.60 -9.27 31.76
C GLU A 297 -10.15 -9.56 32.15
N TYR A 298 -9.48 -10.45 31.40
CA TYR A 298 -8.05 -10.70 31.55
C TYR A 298 -7.19 -9.55 31.01
N TYR A 299 -7.42 -9.11 29.76
CA TYR A 299 -6.57 -8.09 29.13
C TYR A 299 -6.86 -6.65 29.57
N ARG A 300 -8.11 -6.35 29.94
CA ARG A 300 -8.55 -5.03 30.44
C ARG A 300 -8.04 -3.87 29.60
N LEU A 301 -8.11 -3.96 28.26
CA LEU A 301 -7.58 -2.93 27.36
C LEU A 301 -8.13 -1.53 27.63
N GLU A 302 -9.36 -1.44 28.14
CA GLU A 302 -9.95 -0.16 28.53
C GLU A 302 -9.12 0.60 29.57
N ASP A 303 -8.29 -0.09 30.35
CA ASP A 303 -7.38 0.54 31.30
C ASP A 303 -6.26 1.35 30.62
N LEU A 304 -5.92 1.04 29.37
CA LEU A 304 -4.95 1.79 28.57
C LEU A 304 -5.54 3.12 28.06
N TRP A 305 -6.86 3.26 28.06
CA TRP A 305 -7.58 4.40 27.49
C TRP A 305 -8.41 5.15 28.53
N LYS A 306 -8.00 5.14 29.81
CA LYS A 306 -8.71 5.82 30.90
C LYS A 306 -8.87 7.33 30.70
N GLU A 307 -7.93 7.95 29.99
CA GLU A 307 -7.95 9.37 29.67
C GLU A 307 -8.81 9.70 28.42
N ALA A 308 -9.30 8.68 27.71
CA ALA A 308 -10.13 8.85 26.54
C ALA A 308 -11.57 9.21 26.93
N ILE A 309 -12.22 10.02 26.09
CA ILE A 309 -13.62 10.38 26.32
C ILE A 309 -14.49 9.18 25.92
N VAL A 310 -15.20 8.61 26.89
CA VAL A 310 -16.21 7.59 26.61
C VAL A 310 -17.41 8.27 25.96
N GLN A 311 -17.72 7.90 24.73
CA GLN A 311 -18.84 8.44 23.97
C GLN A 311 -20.02 7.48 24.04
N ASP A 312 -21.19 8.00 24.41
CA ASP A 312 -22.42 7.24 24.33
C ASP A 312 -23.10 7.47 22.98
N PHE A 313 -23.05 6.45 22.13
CA PHE A 313 -23.71 6.44 20.83
C PHE A 313 -25.00 5.59 20.84
N LEU A 314 -25.41 5.10 22.02
CA LEU A 314 -26.64 4.33 22.24
C LEU A 314 -27.83 5.29 22.46
N VAL A 315 -28.29 5.96 21.41
CA VAL A 315 -29.56 6.73 21.42
C VAL A 315 -30.38 6.44 20.18
#